data_AF-A0A936EZM1-F1
#
_entry.id   AF-A0A936EZM1-F1
#
_cell.length_a   1.000
_cell.length_b   1.000
_cell.length_c   1.000
_cell.angle_alpha   90.00
_cell.angle_beta   90.00
_cell.angle_gamma   90.00
#
_symmetry.space_group_name_H-M   'P 1'
#
loop_
_entity.id
_entity.type
_entity.pdbx_description
1 polymer ?
#
loop_
_entity_poly.entity_id
_entity_poly.type
_entity_poly.pdbx_seq_one_letter_code
_entity_poly.pdbx_strand_id
1 'polypeptide(L)'
;MLPTGAPIEAFLLHIGPLTWDDLVTGYDFGFLTSLEIQIAAPGEGPAVQRLRALEGAALKHFEAHLWAACAEAVGKTPRPGNSRWSQAQDRWREAVLREALATESTATQLAARVERLYEQVGCPEDMLGMLKPSRAWSGTPATVDPTAVQHFLDRSRSGARRFGAAS
;
A
#
# COMPACT_ATOMS: atom_id res chain seq x y z
N MET A 1 19.88 3.36 -7.88
CA MET A 1 18.60 4.08 -7.75
C MET A 1 18.52 4.57 -6.31
N LEU A 2 18.12 5.82 -6.10
CA LEU A 2 18.02 6.39 -4.76
C LEU A 2 16.73 5.88 -4.07
N PRO A 3 16.76 5.61 -2.76
CA PRO A 3 15.55 5.43 -1.95
C PRO A 3 14.61 6.60 -2.18
N THR A 4 13.40 6.31 -2.60
CA THR A 4 12.43 7.36 -2.95
C THR A 4 11.75 7.95 -1.71
N GLY A 5 11.69 7.19 -0.61
CA GLY A 5 11.18 7.66 0.68
C GLY A 5 9.65 7.85 0.72
N ALA A 6 9.01 8.17 -0.41
CA ALA A 6 7.56 8.29 -0.55
C ALA A 6 6.91 6.93 -0.92
N PRO A 7 5.84 6.51 -0.22
CA PRO A 7 5.14 5.26 -0.52
C PRO A 7 4.62 5.15 -1.96
N ILE A 8 4.17 6.25 -2.58
CA ILE A 8 3.68 6.26 -3.96
C ILE A 8 4.77 5.87 -4.96
N GLU A 9 5.99 6.36 -4.77
CA GLU A 9 7.11 6.09 -5.66
C GLU A 9 7.55 4.62 -5.55
N ALA A 10 7.61 4.10 -4.31
CA ALA A 10 7.85 2.68 -4.06
C ALA A 10 6.80 1.80 -4.75
N PHE A 11 5.51 2.18 -4.67
CA PHE A 11 4.45 1.45 -5.33
C PHE A 11 4.61 1.43 -6.84
N LEU A 12 4.84 2.59 -7.46
CA LEU A 12 5.02 2.71 -8.91
C LEU A 12 6.26 1.95 -9.39
N LEU A 13 7.36 1.96 -8.62
CA LEU A 13 8.60 1.27 -8.94
C LEU A 13 8.46 -0.25 -8.86
N HIS A 14 7.86 -0.75 -7.79
CA HIS A 14 7.90 -2.18 -7.46
C HIS A 14 6.67 -2.96 -7.93
N ILE A 15 5.51 -2.31 -8.04
CA ILE A 15 4.23 -2.92 -8.41
C ILE A 15 3.77 -2.44 -9.78
N GLY A 16 3.89 -1.14 -10.04
CA GLY A 16 3.43 -0.51 -11.29
C GLY A 16 2.25 0.43 -11.08
N PRO A 17 1.43 0.70 -12.13
CA PRO A 17 0.38 1.70 -12.08
C PRO A 17 -0.63 1.48 -10.94
N LEU A 18 -0.99 2.58 -10.28
CA LEU A 18 -2.06 2.60 -9.28
C LEU A 18 -3.41 2.38 -9.96
N THR A 19 -4.20 1.47 -9.40
CA THR A 19 -5.62 1.31 -9.71
C THR A 19 -6.46 2.15 -8.76
N TRP A 20 -7.76 2.31 -9.06
CA TRP A 20 -8.70 2.94 -8.12
C TRP A 20 -8.75 2.25 -6.76
N ASP A 21 -8.55 0.92 -6.72
CA ASP A 21 -8.53 0.19 -5.46
C ASP A 21 -7.29 0.56 -4.63
N ASP A 22 -6.14 0.65 -5.28
CA ASP A 22 -4.89 1.04 -4.63
C ASP A 22 -4.95 2.49 -4.11
N LEU A 23 -5.61 3.41 -4.83
CA LEU A 23 -5.77 4.80 -4.41
C LEU A 23 -6.63 4.92 -3.14
N VAL A 24 -7.78 4.24 -3.10
CA VAL A 24 -8.67 4.25 -1.93
C VAL A 24 -7.98 3.59 -0.74
N THR A 25 -7.44 2.40 -0.94
CA THR A 25 -6.78 1.67 0.14
C THR A 25 -5.49 2.35 0.62
N GLY A 26 -4.73 2.97 -0.29
CA GLY A 26 -3.55 3.75 0.05
C GLY A 26 -3.87 5.00 0.86
N TYR A 27 -4.99 5.66 0.57
CA TYR A 27 -5.51 6.77 1.38
C TYR A 27 -5.90 6.31 2.78
N ASP A 28 -6.70 5.24 2.87
CA ASP A 28 -7.24 4.74 4.14
C ASP A 28 -6.12 4.27 5.11
N PHE A 29 -5.00 3.79 4.57
CA PHE A 29 -3.82 3.47 5.37
C PHE A 29 -2.87 4.65 5.60
N GLY A 30 -3.07 5.80 4.96
CA GLY A 30 -2.18 6.95 5.07
C GLY A 30 -0.86 6.79 4.30
N PHE A 31 -0.81 5.90 3.29
CA PHE A 31 0.30 5.85 2.34
C PHE A 31 0.24 6.98 1.31
N LEU A 32 -0.98 7.44 1.01
CA LEU A 32 -1.23 8.48 0.04
C LEU A 32 -1.90 9.68 0.69
N THR A 33 -1.39 10.86 0.36
CA THR A 33 -2.03 12.13 0.65
C THR A 33 -3.13 12.45 -0.35
N SER A 34 -4.02 13.37 0.02
CA SER A 34 -5.04 13.88 -0.90
C SER A 34 -4.43 14.45 -2.18
N LEU A 35 -3.30 15.15 -2.08
CA LEU A 35 -2.63 15.76 -3.23
C LEU A 35 -2.07 14.70 -4.19
N GLU A 36 -1.41 13.66 -3.67
CA GLU A 36 -0.91 12.56 -4.50
C GLU A 36 -2.04 11.87 -5.26
N ILE A 37 -3.18 11.66 -4.60
CA ILE A 37 -4.36 11.06 -5.23
C ILE A 37 -4.95 11.99 -6.29
N GLN A 38 -5.04 13.30 -6.05
CA GLN A 38 -5.52 14.26 -7.06
C GLN A 38 -4.64 14.25 -8.31
N ILE A 39 -3.34 14.08 -8.16
CA ILE A 39 -2.40 13.98 -9.30
C ILE A 39 -2.52 12.64 -10.01
N ALA A 40 -2.62 11.53 -9.26
CA ALA A 40 -2.54 10.17 -9.79
C ALA A 40 -3.88 9.56 -10.23
N ALA A 41 -5.02 10.13 -9.80
CA ALA A 41 -6.35 9.59 -10.09
C ALA A 41 -6.57 9.42 -11.61
N PRO A 42 -6.85 8.21 -12.12
CA PRO A 42 -7.01 7.97 -13.55
C PRO A 42 -8.44 8.28 -14.04
N GLY A 43 -8.58 8.58 -15.33
CA GLY A 43 -9.87 8.79 -15.98
C GLY A 43 -10.32 10.25 -16.03
N GLU A 44 -11.35 10.52 -16.81
CA GLU A 44 -11.79 11.88 -17.18
C GLU A 44 -13.25 12.16 -16.82
N GLY A 45 -13.85 11.30 -15.99
CA GLY A 45 -15.25 11.41 -15.61
C GLY A 45 -15.53 12.63 -14.70
N PRO A 46 -16.79 13.10 -14.63
CA PRO A 46 -17.15 14.29 -13.86
C PRO A 46 -16.77 14.21 -12.37
N ALA A 47 -16.87 13.05 -11.74
CA ALA A 47 -16.46 12.89 -10.34
C ALA A 47 -14.94 12.97 -10.19
N VAL A 48 -14.18 12.42 -11.14
CA VAL A 48 -12.71 12.53 -11.16
C VAL A 48 -12.26 13.98 -11.32
N GLN A 49 -12.88 14.72 -12.24
CA GLN A 49 -12.59 16.15 -12.43
C GLN A 49 -12.87 16.96 -11.15
N ARG A 50 -14.00 16.68 -10.47
CA ARG A 50 -14.30 17.29 -9.17
C ARG A 50 -13.27 16.95 -8.11
N LEU A 51 -12.85 15.69 -8.03
CA LEU A 51 -11.79 15.26 -7.10
C LEU A 51 -10.49 16.02 -7.35
N ARG A 52 -10.04 16.11 -8.61
CA ARG A 52 -8.81 16.82 -9.01
C ARG A 52 -8.87 18.32 -8.72
N ALA A 53 -10.05 18.93 -8.83
CA ALA A 53 -10.27 20.36 -8.60
C ALA A 53 -10.56 20.74 -7.14
N LEU A 54 -10.58 19.78 -6.20
CA LEU A 54 -10.84 20.07 -4.79
C LEU A 54 -9.72 20.91 -4.17
N GLU A 55 -10.11 22.01 -3.52
CA GLU A 55 -9.17 22.92 -2.85
C GLU A 55 -9.78 23.59 -1.61
N GLY A 56 -8.91 24.20 -0.79
CA GLY A 56 -9.30 25.00 0.37
C GLY A 56 -10.22 24.27 1.35
N ALA A 57 -11.33 24.91 1.72
CA ALA A 57 -12.28 24.34 2.68
C ALA A 57 -13.02 23.10 2.16
N ALA A 58 -13.00 22.83 0.84
CA ALA A 58 -13.66 21.67 0.25
C ALA A 58 -12.89 20.36 0.53
N LEU A 59 -11.57 20.44 0.79
CA LEU A 59 -10.74 19.28 1.14
C LEU A 59 -11.24 18.53 2.38
N LYS A 60 -12.03 19.18 3.24
CA LYS A 60 -12.71 18.54 4.38
C LYS A 60 -13.62 17.37 3.97
N HIS A 61 -14.07 17.36 2.71
CA HIS A 61 -14.94 16.34 2.14
C HIS A 61 -14.19 15.45 1.13
N PHE A 62 -12.85 15.52 1.08
CA PHE A 62 -12.02 14.82 0.11
C PHE A 62 -12.39 13.34 -0.02
N GLU A 63 -12.56 12.65 1.10
CA GLU A 63 -12.89 11.23 1.15
C GLU A 63 -14.20 10.90 0.42
N ALA A 64 -15.24 11.73 0.58
CA ALA A 64 -16.50 11.55 -0.13
C ALA A 64 -16.33 11.69 -1.66
N HIS A 65 -15.49 12.64 -2.10
CA HIS A 65 -15.19 12.83 -3.51
C HIS A 65 -14.35 11.69 -4.09
N LEU A 66 -13.38 11.18 -3.32
CA LEU A 66 -12.58 10.02 -3.68
C LEU A 66 -13.48 8.78 -3.91
N TRP A 67 -14.39 8.52 -2.98
CA TRP A 67 -15.30 7.39 -3.08
C TRP A 67 -16.26 7.52 -4.27
N ALA A 68 -16.78 8.73 -4.51
CA ALA A 68 -17.64 9.00 -5.67
C ALA A 68 -16.90 8.79 -7.00
N ALA A 69 -15.66 9.27 -7.11
CA ALA A 69 -14.83 9.08 -8.31
C ALA A 69 -14.49 7.61 -8.55
N CYS A 70 -14.14 6.87 -7.49
CA CYS A 70 -13.94 5.43 -7.55
C CYS A 70 -15.23 4.72 -8.00
N ALA A 71 -16.37 5.01 -7.38
CA ALA A 71 -17.64 4.38 -7.75
C ALA A 71 -18.08 4.70 -9.19
N GLU A 72 -17.83 5.92 -9.67
CA GLU A 72 -18.07 6.32 -11.07
C GLU A 72 -17.21 5.49 -12.04
N ALA A 73 -15.93 5.30 -11.74
CA ALA A 73 -15.00 4.63 -12.63
C ALA A 73 -15.13 3.09 -12.62
N VAL A 74 -15.35 2.48 -11.45
CA VAL A 74 -15.25 1.02 -11.25
C VAL A 74 -16.49 0.42 -10.55
N GLY A 75 -17.59 1.17 -10.53
CA GLY A 75 -18.92 0.73 -10.07
C GLY A 75 -19.11 0.65 -8.55
N LYS A 76 -18.03 0.44 -7.80
CA LYS A 76 -18.06 0.31 -6.33
C LYS A 76 -16.72 0.66 -5.72
N THR A 77 -16.76 1.33 -4.56
CA THR A 77 -15.59 1.58 -3.72
C THR A 77 -15.18 0.31 -2.95
N PRO A 78 -13.90 -0.07 -2.95
CA PRO A 78 -13.43 -1.19 -2.12
C PRO A 78 -13.57 -0.85 -0.64
N ARG A 79 -13.83 -1.87 0.19
CA ARG A 79 -14.04 -1.76 1.64
C ARG A 79 -13.55 -3.03 2.33
N PRO A 80 -13.20 -2.96 3.63
CA PRO A 80 -12.89 -4.14 4.42
C PRO A 80 -13.92 -5.25 4.23
N GLY A 81 -13.43 -6.47 4.03
CA GLY A 81 -14.27 -7.67 3.83
C GLY A 81 -14.56 -8.02 2.36
N ASN A 82 -14.05 -7.28 1.37
CA ASN A 82 -14.12 -7.68 -0.03
C ASN A 82 -12.74 -7.98 -0.64
N SER A 83 -12.71 -8.81 -1.68
CA SER A 83 -11.46 -9.29 -2.29
C SER A 83 -10.63 -8.18 -2.92
N ARG A 84 -11.26 -7.16 -3.49
CA ARG A 84 -10.56 -5.99 -4.09
C ARG A 84 -9.77 -5.21 -3.04
N TRP A 85 -10.35 -5.03 -1.86
CA TRP A 85 -9.68 -4.41 -0.71
C TRP A 85 -8.48 -5.24 -0.23
N SER A 86 -8.66 -6.55 -0.06
CA SER A 86 -7.57 -7.45 0.36
C SER A 86 -6.43 -7.48 -0.67
N GLN A 87 -6.75 -7.48 -1.96
CA GLN A 87 -5.74 -7.43 -3.02
C GLN A 87 -4.97 -6.10 -3.02
N ALA A 88 -5.65 -4.96 -2.84
CA ALA A 88 -5.00 -3.66 -2.74
C ALA A 88 -4.10 -3.58 -1.49
N GLN A 89 -4.54 -4.14 -0.35
CA GLN A 89 -3.70 -4.29 0.85
C GLN A 89 -2.42 -5.07 0.54
N ASP A 90 -2.54 -6.22 -0.11
CA ASP A 90 -1.40 -7.08 -0.44
C ASP A 90 -0.40 -6.35 -1.34
N ARG A 91 -0.88 -5.61 -2.34
CA ARG A 91 -0.04 -4.80 -3.23
C ARG A 91 0.71 -3.69 -2.47
N TRP A 92 0.06 -3.01 -1.54
CA TRP A 92 0.71 -2.01 -0.69
C TRP A 92 1.76 -2.63 0.23
N ARG A 93 1.47 -3.79 0.84
CA ARG A 93 2.48 -4.51 1.64
C ARG A 93 3.67 -4.91 0.78
N GLU A 94 3.42 -5.44 -0.41
CA GLU A 94 4.49 -5.83 -1.33
C GLU A 94 5.37 -4.64 -1.72
N ALA A 95 4.77 -3.50 -2.10
CA ALA A 95 5.49 -2.28 -2.45
C ALA A 95 6.42 -1.82 -1.33
N VAL A 96 5.88 -1.69 -0.11
CA VAL A 96 6.61 -1.17 1.04
C VAL A 96 7.72 -2.12 1.50
N LEU A 97 7.47 -3.43 1.47
CA LEU A 97 8.48 -4.43 1.82
C LEU A 97 9.63 -4.49 0.81
N ARG A 98 9.33 -4.37 -0.49
CA ARG A 98 10.35 -4.32 -1.54
C ARG A 98 11.22 -3.08 -1.40
N GLU A 99 10.61 -1.93 -1.13
CA GLU A 99 11.36 -0.70 -0.85
C GLU A 99 12.23 -0.87 0.41
N ALA A 100 11.66 -1.36 1.51
CA ALA A 100 12.43 -1.56 2.74
C ALA A 100 13.63 -2.50 2.54
N LEU A 101 13.50 -3.58 1.77
CA LEU A 101 14.65 -4.44 1.43
C LEU A 101 15.69 -3.75 0.54
N ALA A 102 15.25 -2.84 -0.34
CA ALA A 102 16.15 -2.12 -1.24
C ALA A 102 16.90 -0.98 -0.55
N THR A 103 16.32 -0.38 0.50
CA THR A 103 16.80 0.87 1.09
C THR A 103 17.41 0.72 2.47
N GLU A 104 16.96 -0.26 3.27
CA GLU A 104 17.44 -0.43 4.63
C GLU A 104 18.74 -1.24 4.65
N SER A 105 19.81 -0.64 5.18
CA SER A 105 21.13 -1.26 5.18
C SER A 105 21.38 -2.20 6.35
N THR A 106 20.48 -2.23 7.33
CA THR A 106 20.61 -3.04 8.55
C THR A 106 19.31 -3.79 8.88
N ALA A 107 19.46 -4.95 9.53
CA ALA A 107 18.32 -5.75 9.99
C ALA A 107 17.42 -4.99 10.98
N THR A 108 17.98 -4.11 11.82
CA THR A 108 17.21 -3.30 12.78
C THR A 108 16.33 -2.26 12.06
N GLN A 109 16.87 -1.60 11.04
CA GLN A 109 16.10 -0.64 10.25
C GLN A 109 14.97 -1.35 9.48
N LEU A 110 15.28 -2.49 8.86
CA LEU A 110 14.29 -3.33 8.20
C LEU A 110 13.19 -3.77 9.18
N ALA A 111 13.56 -4.23 10.39
CA ALA A 111 12.60 -4.65 11.41
C ALA A 111 11.67 -3.51 11.81
N ALA A 112 12.19 -2.30 12.03
CA ALA A 112 11.39 -1.12 12.36
C ALA A 112 10.48 -0.68 11.20
N ARG A 113 10.83 -0.99 9.95
CA ARG A 113 9.99 -0.71 8.78
C ARG A 113 8.87 -1.74 8.64
N VAL A 114 9.19 -3.02 8.82
CA VAL A 114 8.22 -4.12 8.82
C VAL A 114 7.24 -4.01 9.98
N GLU A 115 7.69 -3.63 11.18
CA GLU A 115 6.83 -3.39 12.35
C GLU A 115 5.80 -2.28 12.07
N ARG A 116 6.26 -1.14 11.55
CA ARG A 116 5.35 -0.05 11.15
C ARG A 116 4.35 -0.47 10.08
N LEU A 117 4.76 -1.28 9.11
CA LEU A 117 3.84 -1.82 8.11
C LEU A 117 2.75 -2.69 8.75
N TYR A 118 3.11 -3.50 9.76
CA TYR A 118 2.17 -4.38 10.44
C TYR A 118 1.16 -3.57 11.25
N GLU A 119 1.60 -2.49 11.89
CA GLU A 119 0.72 -1.57 12.61
C GLU A 119 -0.22 -0.81 11.67
N GLN A 120 0.27 -0.43 10.49
CA GLN A 120 -0.47 0.41 9.55
C GLN A 120 -1.50 -0.38 8.72
N VAL A 121 -1.13 -1.56 8.20
CA VAL A 121 -1.96 -2.34 7.24
C VAL A 121 -2.49 -3.64 7.85
N GLY A 122 -1.89 -4.09 8.94
CA GLY A 122 -2.13 -5.41 9.54
C GLY A 122 -1.19 -6.49 8.98
N CYS A 123 -1.08 -7.57 9.76
CA CYS A 123 -0.25 -8.73 9.47
C CYS A 123 -1.13 -9.92 9.02
N PRO A 124 -1.12 -10.31 7.73
CA PRO A 124 -1.75 -11.54 7.28
C PRO A 124 -0.99 -12.79 7.76
N GLU A 125 -1.65 -13.95 7.75
CA GLU A 125 -1.10 -15.19 8.29
C GLU A 125 0.23 -15.61 7.63
N ASP A 126 0.36 -15.35 6.33
CA ASP A 126 1.53 -15.70 5.54
C ASP A 126 2.76 -14.80 5.79
N MET A 127 2.55 -13.74 6.58
CA MET A 127 3.57 -12.82 7.10
C MET A 127 3.95 -13.13 8.57
N LEU A 128 3.30 -14.13 9.20
CA LEU A 128 3.63 -14.56 10.55
C LEU A 128 5.05 -15.13 10.61
N GLY A 129 5.79 -14.74 11.65
CA GLY A 129 7.14 -15.23 11.89
C GLY A 129 8.26 -14.47 11.17
N MET A 130 7.94 -13.57 10.22
CA MET A 130 8.95 -12.70 9.59
C MET A 130 9.50 -11.66 10.56
N LEU A 131 8.66 -11.18 11.49
CA LEU A 131 8.99 -10.17 12.48
C LEU A 131 8.76 -10.74 13.89
N LYS A 132 9.74 -10.56 14.77
CA LYS A 132 9.55 -10.60 16.22
C LYS A 132 9.42 -9.15 16.68
N PRO A 133 8.23 -8.72 17.14
CA PRO A 133 8.00 -7.33 17.50
C PRO A 133 8.86 -6.90 18.68
N SER A 134 9.08 -5.60 18.78
CA SER A 134 9.76 -5.02 19.91
C SER A 134 8.99 -5.28 21.21
N ARG A 135 9.73 -5.41 22.31
CA ARG A 135 9.15 -5.50 23.65
C ARG A 135 9.58 -4.26 24.42
N ALA A 136 8.76 -3.21 24.32
CA ALA A 136 9.05 -1.91 24.92
C ALA A 136 9.40 -2.01 26.42
N TRP A 137 8.73 -2.91 27.15
CA TRP A 137 8.96 -3.13 28.58
C TRP A 137 10.28 -3.86 28.92
N SER A 138 10.88 -4.60 27.99
CA SER A 138 12.15 -5.33 28.19
C SER A 138 13.33 -4.70 27.45
N GLY A 139 13.11 -3.58 26.74
CA GLY A 139 14.13 -2.92 25.92
C GLY A 139 14.61 -3.77 24.73
N THR A 140 13.90 -4.84 24.39
CA THR A 140 14.30 -5.74 23.30
C THR A 140 13.82 -5.17 21.97
N PRO A 141 14.73 -4.84 21.03
CA PRO A 141 14.34 -4.30 19.73
C PRO A 141 13.63 -5.37 18.89
N ALA A 142 12.83 -4.92 17.92
CA ALA A 142 12.26 -5.81 16.93
C ALA A 142 13.37 -6.49 16.12
N THR A 143 13.17 -7.75 15.77
CA THR A 143 14.06 -8.47 14.85
C THR A 143 13.25 -9.00 13.68
N VAL A 144 13.86 -8.99 12.50
CA VAL A 144 13.24 -9.45 11.26
C VAL A 144 14.14 -10.51 10.63
N ASP A 145 13.54 -11.49 9.97
CA ASP A 145 14.25 -12.41 9.07
C ASP A 145 14.14 -11.89 7.62
N PRO A 146 15.20 -11.30 7.04
CA PRO A 146 15.17 -10.81 5.67
C PRO A 146 14.87 -11.90 4.64
N THR A 147 15.24 -13.16 4.92
CA THR A 147 14.99 -14.30 4.03
C THR A 147 13.51 -14.63 3.99
N ALA A 148 12.84 -14.57 5.14
CA ALA A 148 11.39 -14.79 5.22
C ALA A 148 10.63 -13.69 4.48
N VAL A 149 11.07 -12.43 4.59
CA VAL A 149 10.51 -11.30 3.82
C VAL A 149 10.69 -11.53 2.31
N GLN A 150 11.90 -11.91 1.87
CA GLN A 150 12.15 -12.20 0.46
C GLN A 150 11.28 -13.35 -0.06
N HIS A 151 11.15 -14.44 0.72
CA HIS A 151 10.30 -15.58 0.35
C HIS A 151 8.82 -15.21 0.25
N PHE A 152 8.31 -14.34 1.13
CA PHE A 152 6.96 -13.78 0.99
C PHE A 152 6.81 -13.03 -0.34
N LEU A 153 7.75 -12.15 -0.67
CA LEU A 153 7.72 -11.37 -1.91
C LEU A 153 7.83 -12.21 -3.19
N ASP A 154 8.55 -13.33 -3.15
CA ASP A 154 8.69 -14.24 -4.29
C ASP A 154 7.45 -15.09 -4.52
N ARG A 155 6.73 -15.45 -3.45
CA ARG A 155 5.43 -16.13 -3.53
C ARG A 155 4.36 -15.25 -4.17
N SER A 156 4.27 -13.98 -3.78
CA SER A 156 3.28 -13.04 -4.35
C SER A 156 3.42 -12.91 -5.87
N ARG A 157 4.65 -12.84 -6.38
CA ARG A 157 4.94 -12.88 -7.83
C ARG A 157 4.49 -14.17 -8.50
N SER A 158 4.73 -15.31 -7.86
CA SER A 158 4.39 -16.63 -8.41
C SER A 158 2.86 -16.85 -8.43
N GLY A 159 2.14 -16.33 -7.43
CA GLY A 159 0.68 -16.30 -7.39
C GLY A 159 0.08 -15.41 -8.48
N ALA A 160 0.58 -14.18 -8.64
CA ALA A 160 0.13 -13.26 -9.68
C ALA A 160 0.31 -13.84 -11.10
N ARG A 161 1.42 -14.55 -11.37
CA ARG A 161 1.65 -15.24 -12.65
C ARG A 161 0.67 -16.39 -12.90
N ARG A 162 0.18 -17.06 -11.87
CA ARG A 162 -0.81 -18.15 -12.02
C ARG A 162 -2.21 -17.65 -12.38
N PHE A 163 -2.59 -16.47 -11.92
CA PHE A 163 -3.91 -15.89 -12.21
C PHE A 163 -3.94 -14.98 -13.45
N GLY A 164 -2.78 -14.52 -13.94
CA GLY A 164 -2.65 -13.74 -15.18
C GLY A 164 -2.67 -14.54 -16.49
N ALA A 165 -2.88 -15.86 -16.44
CA ALA A 165 -2.90 -16.73 -17.64
C ALA A 165 -4.32 -16.99 -18.20
N ALA A 166 -5.35 -16.38 -17.63
CA ALA A 166 -6.70 -16.38 -18.21
C ALA A 166 -6.98 -14.99 -18.80
N SER A 167 -6.55 -14.81 -20.06
CA SER A 167 -7.11 -13.79 -20.96
C SER A 167 -8.44 -14.28 -21.52
#